data_AF-A0A0Q8N327-F1
#
_entry.id   AF-A0A0Q8N327-F1
#
_cell.length_a   1.000
_cell.length_b   1.000
_cell.length_c   1.000
_cell.angle_alpha   90.00
_cell.angle_beta   90.00
_cell.angle_gamma   90.00
#
_symmetry.space_group_name_H-M   'P 1'
#
loop_
_entity.id
_entity.type
_entity.pdbx_description
1 polymer ?
#
loop_
_entity_poly.entity_id
_entity_poly.type
_entity_poly.pdbx_seq_one_letter_code
_entity_poly.pdbx_strand_id
1 'polypeptide(L)'
;MQRSADQRVSAASISQLFGGLRLWPEAPGTAARAVVAGMLLVTAVIVVADGFLFRETLSPAYVAFFSGPNLAGRIAVLMASAAGEEFTYRLVAMSGLVAGLVLLWRAQGGRLPPSGFLAVIVIVQAINIVPKMQPPSDLADLTYDLMRYLFPGLIWGWLFWRHGWVSALAGHVGTHLFLAPLLLVLLPA
;
A
#
# COMPACT_ATOMS: atom_id res chain seq x y z
N MET A 1 19.10 -36.84 -21.22
CA MET A 1 18.68 -35.55 -21.81
C MET A 1 17.21 -35.23 -21.49
N GLN A 2 16.76 -35.43 -20.23
CA GLN A 2 15.33 -35.42 -19.83
C GLN A 2 14.95 -34.34 -18.81
N ARG A 3 15.89 -33.49 -18.35
CA ARG A 3 15.65 -32.48 -17.30
C ARG A 3 14.92 -31.21 -17.75
N SER A 4 14.63 -31.02 -19.04
CA SER A 4 14.11 -29.74 -19.56
C SER A 4 12.57 -29.62 -19.58
N ALA A 5 11.84 -30.73 -19.44
CA ALA A 5 10.37 -30.73 -19.43
C ALA A 5 9.79 -30.50 -18.01
N ASP A 6 10.37 -31.15 -16.99
CA ASP A 6 9.89 -31.02 -15.59
C ASP A 6 10.11 -29.62 -14.99
N GLN A 7 11.15 -28.90 -15.42
CA GLN A 7 11.41 -27.53 -14.91
C GLN A 7 10.42 -26.48 -15.42
N ARG A 8 9.79 -26.68 -16.58
CA ARG A 8 8.82 -25.71 -17.13
C ARG A 8 7.45 -25.79 -16.46
N VAL A 9 7.13 -26.94 -15.86
CA VAL A 9 5.88 -27.17 -15.12
C VAL A 9 5.92 -26.50 -13.73
N SER A 10 7.10 -26.18 -13.18
CA SER A 10 7.19 -25.60 -11.82
C SER A 10 7.06 -24.06 -11.75
N ALA A 11 7.64 -23.30 -12.68
CA ALA A 11 7.58 -21.83 -12.61
C ALA A 11 6.23 -21.26 -13.09
N ALA A 12 5.64 -21.88 -14.11
CA ALA A 12 4.32 -21.50 -14.62
C ALA A 12 3.21 -21.80 -13.58
N SER A 13 3.33 -22.91 -12.83
CA SER A 13 2.36 -23.24 -11.79
C SER A 13 2.44 -22.31 -10.58
N ILE A 14 3.65 -21.92 -10.14
CA ILE A 14 3.81 -21.01 -8.99
C ILE A 14 3.26 -19.61 -9.31
N SER A 15 3.57 -19.04 -10.48
CA SER A 15 3.03 -17.73 -10.86
C SER A 15 1.50 -17.72 -11.03
N GLN A 16 0.93 -18.84 -11.49
CA GLN A 16 -0.51 -19.03 -11.57
C GLN A 16 -1.16 -19.08 -10.17
N LEU A 17 -0.50 -19.67 -9.17
CA LEU A 17 -1.02 -19.69 -7.80
C LEU A 17 -1.24 -18.28 -7.26
N PHE A 18 -0.39 -17.31 -7.61
CA PHE A 18 -0.53 -15.94 -7.13
C PHE A 18 -1.40 -15.05 -8.03
N GLY A 19 -2.22 -15.64 -8.91
CA GLY A 19 -3.16 -14.89 -9.76
C GLY A 19 -2.50 -13.90 -10.72
N GLY A 20 -1.19 -14.01 -10.95
CA GLY A 20 -0.42 -13.05 -11.73
C GLY A 20 0.17 -11.87 -10.94
N LEU A 21 0.12 -11.89 -9.60
CA LEU A 21 0.95 -11.01 -8.77
C LEU A 21 2.44 -11.30 -8.99
N ARG A 22 3.26 -10.25 -8.91
CA ARG A 22 4.68 -10.29 -9.27
C ARG A 22 5.52 -9.50 -8.29
N LEU A 23 6.75 -9.95 -8.04
CA LEU A 23 7.69 -9.18 -7.23
C LEU A 23 8.20 -7.96 -8.00
N TRP A 24 8.59 -8.16 -9.24
CA TRP A 24 9.23 -7.15 -10.09
C TRP A 24 8.26 -6.59 -11.14
N PRO A 25 8.44 -5.32 -11.57
CA PRO A 25 7.67 -4.75 -12.66
C PRO A 25 8.03 -5.39 -13.99
N GLU A 26 7.03 -5.71 -14.82
CA GLU A 26 7.25 -6.15 -16.21
C GLU A 26 7.66 -5.01 -17.14
N ALA A 27 7.06 -3.84 -16.94
CA ALA A 27 7.24 -2.65 -17.76
C ALA A 27 7.78 -1.51 -16.88
N PRO A 28 9.10 -1.46 -16.61
CA PRO A 28 9.68 -0.58 -15.60
C PRO A 28 9.38 0.90 -15.85
N GLY A 29 9.35 1.36 -17.10
CA GLY A 29 9.00 2.76 -17.42
C GLY A 29 7.55 3.13 -17.07
N THR A 30 6.60 2.23 -17.34
CA THR A 30 5.20 2.44 -16.94
C THR A 30 5.03 2.32 -15.43
N ALA A 31 5.70 1.35 -14.81
CA ALA A 31 5.72 1.20 -13.36
C ALA A 31 6.28 2.45 -12.66
N ALA A 32 7.41 2.98 -13.12
CA ALA A 32 8.02 4.19 -12.54
C ALA A 32 7.07 5.40 -12.59
N ARG A 33 6.37 5.61 -13.72
CA ARG A 33 5.36 6.69 -13.82
C ARG A 33 4.19 6.47 -12.86
N ALA A 34 3.70 5.24 -12.74
CA ALA A 34 2.61 4.91 -11.82
C ALA A 34 3.04 5.09 -10.35
N VAL A 35 4.28 4.73 -10.01
CA VAL A 35 4.89 4.94 -8.69
C VAL A 35 4.94 6.42 -8.35
N VAL A 36 5.50 7.25 -9.23
CA VAL A 36 5.58 8.71 -9.01
C VAL A 36 4.18 9.32 -8.90
N ALA A 37 3.25 8.93 -9.78
CA ALA A 37 1.88 9.42 -9.72
C ALA A 37 1.18 9.04 -8.40
N GLY A 38 1.37 7.80 -7.93
CA GLY A 38 0.85 7.33 -6.64
C GLY A 38 1.44 8.10 -5.46
N MET A 39 2.76 8.34 -5.47
CA MET A 39 3.43 9.14 -4.44
C MET A 39 2.87 10.55 -4.36
N LEU A 40 2.74 11.23 -5.50
CA LEU A 40 2.22 12.60 -5.55
C LEU A 40 0.75 12.65 -5.14
N LEU A 41 -0.08 11.71 -5.61
CA LEU A 41 -1.49 11.64 -5.28
C LEU A 41 -1.71 11.42 -3.78
N VAL A 42 -1.04 10.43 -3.18
CA VAL A 42 -1.15 10.18 -1.74
C VAL A 42 -0.62 11.37 -0.96
N THR A 43 0.53 11.93 -1.34
CA THR A 43 1.07 13.12 -0.67
C THR A 43 0.08 14.27 -0.70
N ALA A 44 -0.52 14.57 -1.86
CA ALA A 44 -1.49 15.65 -2.01
C ALA A 44 -2.73 15.41 -1.15
N VAL A 45 -3.29 14.20 -1.16
CA VAL A 45 -4.47 13.85 -0.35
C VAL A 45 -4.19 14.01 1.14
N ILE A 46 -3.05 13.51 1.63
CA ILE A 46 -2.72 13.63 3.06
C ILE A 46 -2.39 15.06 3.45
N VAL A 47 -1.68 15.81 2.60
CA VAL A 47 -1.43 17.24 2.84
C VAL A 47 -2.74 18.04 2.91
N VAL A 48 -3.70 17.76 2.04
CA VAL A 48 -5.02 18.40 2.07
C VAL A 48 -5.80 18.00 3.31
N ALA A 49 -5.82 16.70 3.64
CA ALA A 49 -6.52 16.18 4.81
C ALA A 49 -5.95 16.76 6.11
N ASP A 50 -4.64 16.59 6.34
CA ASP A 50 -3.99 16.94 7.60
C ASP A 50 -3.73 18.45 7.72
N GLY A 51 -3.38 19.11 6.61
CA GLY A 51 -3.02 20.52 6.61
C GLY A 51 -4.21 21.46 6.68
N PHE A 52 -5.37 21.05 6.14
CA PHE A 52 -6.49 21.96 5.86
C PHE A 52 -7.85 21.44 6.30
N LEU A 53 -8.26 20.22 5.91
CA LEU A 53 -9.64 19.76 6.11
C LEU A 53 -9.92 19.24 7.52
N PHE A 54 -8.99 18.46 8.06
CA PHE A 54 -9.13 17.71 9.31
C PHE A 54 -8.04 18.08 10.32
N ARG A 55 -7.46 19.27 10.17
CA ARG A 55 -6.35 19.73 11.01
C ARG A 55 -6.69 19.71 12.50
N GLU A 56 -7.94 20.00 12.84
CA GLU A 56 -8.42 20.04 14.24
C GLU A 56 -8.63 18.65 14.85
N THR A 57 -8.72 17.59 14.03
CA THR A 57 -8.85 16.21 14.51
C THR A 57 -7.47 15.55 14.76
N LEU A 58 -6.38 16.22 14.38
CA LEU A 58 -5.03 15.71 14.59
C LEU A 58 -4.68 15.64 16.07
N SER A 59 -4.19 14.49 16.53
CA SER A 59 -3.74 14.36 17.91
C SER A 59 -2.51 15.23 18.19
N PRO A 60 -2.35 15.78 19.41
CA PRO A 60 -1.17 16.56 19.75
C PRO A 60 0.15 15.79 19.55
N ALA A 61 0.15 14.47 19.81
CA ALA A 61 1.31 13.62 19.58
C ALA A 61 1.67 13.50 18.10
N TYR A 62 0.67 13.45 17.21
CA TYR A 62 0.86 13.44 15.78
C TYR A 62 1.49 14.76 15.29
N VAL A 63 0.94 15.89 15.71
CA VAL A 63 1.45 17.22 15.36
C VAL A 63 2.90 17.37 15.85
N ALA A 64 3.16 17.05 17.12
CA ALA A 64 4.50 17.11 17.72
C ALA A 64 5.51 16.20 17.00
N PHE A 65 5.08 15.02 16.54
CA PHE A 65 5.93 14.16 15.73
C PHE A 65 6.33 14.87 14.44
N PHE A 66 5.39 15.39 13.65
CA PHE A 66 5.72 16.00 12.34
C PHE A 66 6.41 17.37 12.42
N SER A 67 6.14 18.16 13.47
CA SER A 67 6.75 19.49 13.68
C SER A 67 8.14 19.46 14.32
N GLY A 68 8.63 18.28 14.75
CA GLY A 68 9.92 18.16 15.42
C GLY A 68 11.15 18.58 14.56
N PRO A 69 12.31 18.84 15.18
CA PRO A 69 13.50 19.33 14.46
C PRO A 69 14.23 18.25 13.64
N ASN A 70 14.14 16.96 14.01
CA ASN A 70 14.89 15.87 13.36
C ASN A 70 14.14 15.27 12.14
N LEU A 71 14.06 16.02 11.03
CA LEU A 71 13.34 15.60 9.82
C LEU A 71 13.89 14.29 9.23
N ALA A 72 15.21 14.15 9.14
CA ALA A 72 15.85 12.97 8.56
C ALA A 72 15.53 11.69 9.35
N GLY A 73 15.59 11.75 10.69
CA GLY A 73 15.23 10.61 11.54
C GLY A 73 13.77 10.19 11.37
N ARG A 74 12.84 11.16 11.24
CA ARG A 74 11.42 10.85 10.99
C ARG A 74 11.20 10.19 9.64
N ILE A 75 11.81 10.72 8.58
CA ILE A 75 11.74 10.12 7.25
C ILE A 75 12.23 8.67 7.31
N ALA A 76 13.38 8.41 7.95
CA ALA A 76 13.92 7.05 8.08
C ALA A 76 12.96 6.10 8.82
N VAL A 77 12.38 6.54 9.94
CA VAL A 77 11.40 5.74 10.71
C VAL A 77 10.14 5.46 9.89
N LEU A 78 9.59 6.48 9.22
CA LEU A 78 8.40 6.33 8.38
C LEU A 78 8.66 5.39 7.20
N MET A 79 9.81 5.53 6.52
CA MET A 79 10.24 4.65 5.44
C MET A 79 10.41 3.21 5.91
N ALA A 80 11.03 2.98 7.07
CA ALA A 80 11.20 1.65 7.65
C ALA A 80 9.84 1.02 8.01
N SER A 81 8.95 1.81 8.62
CA SER A 81 7.60 1.35 8.95
C SER A 81 6.79 1.02 7.69
N ALA A 82 6.84 1.87 6.66
CA ALA A 82 6.18 1.64 5.37
C ALA A 82 6.70 0.37 4.70
N ALA A 83 8.01 0.13 4.71
CA ALA A 83 8.59 -1.11 4.18
C ALA A 83 8.09 -2.36 4.92
N GLY A 84 7.99 -2.28 6.26
CA GLY A 84 7.41 -3.34 7.07
C GLY A 84 5.94 -3.62 6.75
N GLU A 85 5.13 -2.57 6.53
CA GLU A 85 3.74 -2.72 6.11
C GLU A 85 3.59 -3.31 4.70
N GLU A 86 4.45 -2.90 3.76
CA GLU A 86 4.46 -3.44 2.40
C GLU A 86 4.89 -4.91 2.37
N PHE A 87 5.80 -5.31 3.25
CA PHE A 87 6.16 -6.71 3.39
C PHE A 87 5.00 -7.52 3.99
N THR A 88 4.51 -7.13 5.16
CA THR A 88 3.50 -7.92 5.90
C THR A 88 2.16 -7.97 5.16
N TYR A 89 1.64 -6.82 4.74
CA TYR A 89 0.28 -6.75 4.23
C TYR A 89 0.23 -6.98 2.72
N ARG A 90 1.14 -6.39 1.95
CA ARG A 90 1.09 -6.53 0.47
C ARG A 90 1.79 -7.81 0.07
N LEU A 91 3.06 -8.01 0.40
CA LEU A 91 3.74 -9.21 -0.04
C LEU A 91 3.15 -10.48 0.58
N VAL A 92 2.97 -10.54 1.90
CA VAL A 92 2.52 -11.76 2.57
C VAL A 92 1.00 -11.91 2.54
N ALA A 93 0.23 -11.00 3.15
CA ALA A 93 -1.21 -11.18 3.31
C ALA A 93 -1.98 -11.14 1.98
N MET A 94 -1.73 -10.15 1.11
CA MET A 94 -2.41 -10.06 -0.19
C MET A 94 -2.04 -11.22 -1.12
N SER A 95 -0.76 -11.62 -1.20
CA SER A 95 -0.38 -12.80 -2.00
C SER A 95 -1.01 -14.09 -1.46
N GLY A 96 -1.05 -14.25 -0.14
CA GLY A 96 -1.66 -15.41 0.52
C GLY A 96 -3.17 -15.50 0.26
N LEU A 97 -3.89 -14.37 0.38
CA LEU A 97 -5.33 -14.33 0.09
C LEU A 97 -5.62 -14.56 -1.39
N VAL A 98 -4.87 -13.93 -2.31
CA VAL A 98 -5.03 -14.21 -3.75
C VAL A 98 -4.76 -15.67 -4.05
N ALA A 99 -3.72 -16.26 -3.46
CA ALA A 99 -3.46 -17.68 -3.64
C ALA A 99 -4.60 -18.56 -3.11
N GLY A 100 -5.10 -18.30 -1.91
CA GLY A 100 -6.25 -19.01 -1.34
C GLY A 100 -7.48 -18.91 -2.26
N LEU A 101 -7.80 -17.73 -2.76
CA LEU A 101 -8.94 -17.54 -3.67
C LEU A 101 -8.72 -18.24 -5.01
N VAL A 102 -7.53 -18.18 -5.59
CA VAL A 102 -7.20 -18.92 -6.82
C VAL A 102 -7.35 -20.43 -6.61
N LEU A 103 -6.94 -20.96 -5.46
CA LEU A 103 -7.11 -22.36 -5.09
C LEU A 103 -8.60 -22.75 -5.02
N LEU A 104 -9.43 -21.91 -4.39
CA LEU A 104 -10.88 -22.13 -4.30
C LEU A 104 -11.56 -22.02 -5.67
N TRP A 105 -11.08 -21.13 -6.55
CA TRP A 105 -11.59 -20.91 -7.90
C TRP A 105 -10.96 -21.79 -8.98
N ARG A 106 -10.21 -22.83 -8.62
CA ARG A 106 -9.58 -23.76 -9.58
C ARG A 106 -10.58 -24.34 -10.58
N ALA A 107 -11.81 -24.62 -10.14
CA ALA A 107 -12.88 -25.13 -11.00
C ALA A 107 -13.31 -24.15 -12.12
N GLN A 108 -13.01 -22.86 -11.99
CA GLN A 108 -13.33 -21.83 -13.00
C GLN A 108 -12.08 -21.34 -13.75
N GLY A 109 -11.05 -22.18 -13.85
CA GLY A 109 -9.83 -21.88 -14.61
C GLY A 109 -8.76 -21.11 -13.82
N GLY A 110 -8.91 -20.97 -12.50
CA GLY A 110 -7.84 -20.50 -11.61
C GLY A 110 -7.39 -19.05 -11.82
N ARG A 111 -8.23 -18.21 -12.44
CA ARG A 111 -7.95 -16.78 -12.64
C ARG A 111 -8.91 -15.93 -11.82
N LEU A 112 -8.34 -15.11 -10.94
CA LEU A 112 -9.13 -14.17 -10.15
C LEU A 112 -9.57 -12.98 -11.05
N PRO A 113 -10.87 -12.63 -11.08
CA PRO A 113 -11.32 -11.46 -11.84
C PRO A 113 -10.83 -10.15 -11.19
N PRO A 114 -10.85 -9.01 -11.92
CA PRO A 114 -10.48 -7.69 -11.39
C PRO A 114 -11.17 -7.32 -10.07
N SER A 115 -12.46 -7.62 -9.94
CA SER A 115 -13.22 -7.38 -8.70
C SER A 115 -12.69 -8.18 -7.52
N GLY A 116 -12.19 -9.40 -7.74
CA GLY A 116 -11.57 -10.22 -6.71
C GLY A 116 -10.28 -9.60 -6.19
N PHE A 117 -9.44 -9.03 -7.07
CA PHE A 117 -8.25 -8.29 -6.65
C PHE A 117 -8.59 -7.06 -5.83
N LEU A 118 -9.57 -6.27 -6.27
CA LEU A 118 -10.02 -5.09 -5.54
C LEU A 118 -10.55 -5.46 -4.15
N ALA A 119 -11.34 -6.54 -4.05
CA ALA A 119 -11.83 -7.05 -2.78
C ALA A 119 -10.68 -7.46 -1.85
N VAL A 120 -9.67 -8.19 -2.35
CA VAL A 120 -8.48 -8.54 -1.54
C VAL A 120 -7.74 -7.29 -1.07
N ILE A 121 -7.53 -6.31 -1.95
CA ILE A 121 -6.84 -5.05 -1.58
C ILE A 121 -7.59 -4.34 -0.44
N VAL A 122 -8.93 -4.22 -0.54
CA VAL A 122 -9.76 -3.61 0.49
C VAL A 122 -9.69 -4.40 1.80
N ILE A 123 -9.83 -5.73 1.75
CA ILE A 123 -9.79 -6.60 2.94
C ILE A 123 -8.44 -6.51 3.63
N VAL A 124 -7.33 -6.64 2.88
CA VAL A 124 -5.97 -6.56 3.44
C VAL A 124 -5.73 -5.19 4.06
N GLN A 125 -6.17 -4.12 3.40
CA GLN A 125 -6.00 -2.79 3.95
C GLN A 125 -6.86 -2.59 5.20
N ALA A 126 -8.09 -3.10 5.23
CA ALA A 126 -8.92 -3.10 6.44
C ALA A 126 -8.22 -3.83 7.60
N ILE A 127 -7.65 -5.02 7.35
CA ILE A 127 -6.87 -5.77 8.35
C ILE A 127 -5.68 -4.94 8.88
N ASN A 128 -5.00 -4.19 8.02
CA ASN A 128 -3.87 -3.33 8.43
C ASN A 128 -4.30 -2.16 9.33
N ILE A 129 -5.45 -1.53 9.04
CA ILE A 129 -5.81 -0.25 9.65
C ILE A 129 -6.75 -0.39 10.85
N VAL A 130 -7.64 -1.40 10.87
CA VAL A 130 -8.62 -1.58 11.95
C VAL A 130 -7.97 -1.63 13.34
N PRO A 131 -6.84 -2.33 13.55
CA PRO A 131 -6.17 -2.34 14.87
C PRO A 131 -5.55 -0.99 15.27
N LYS A 132 -5.36 -0.07 14.32
CA LYS A 132 -4.75 1.25 14.52
C LYS A 132 -5.77 2.36 14.70
N MET A 133 -7.02 2.11 14.30
CA MET A 133 -8.11 3.07 14.37
C MET A 133 -8.78 3.02 15.75
N GLN A 134 -9.14 4.19 16.25
CA GLN A 134 -10.10 4.29 17.35
C GLN A 134 -11.52 4.21 16.77
N PRO A 135 -12.53 3.77 17.55
CA PRO A 135 -13.91 3.90 17.12
C PRO A 135 -14.21 5.37 16.78
N PRO A 136 -14.68 5.67 15.55
CA PRO A 136 -14.92 7.05 15.14
C PRO A 136 -16.05 7.63 15.98
N SER A 137 -15.88 8.88 16.45
CA SER A 137 -16.88 9.54 17.28
C SER A 137 -18.03 10.10 16.43
N ASP A 138 -17.74 10.44 15.17
CA ASP A 138 -18.69 10.94 14.18
C ASP A 138 -18.30 10.56 12.74
N LEU A 139 -19.04 11.09 11.76
CA LEU A 139 -18.77 10.84 10.34
C LEU A 139 -17.51 11.55 9.82
N ALA A 140 -17.09 12.65 10.45
CA ALA A 140 -15.88 13.37 10.04
C ALA A 140 -14.63 12.56 10.41
N ASP A 141 -14.59 12.00 11.62
CA ASP A 141 -13.53 11.09 12.06
C ASP A 141 -13.43 9.87 11.14
N LEU A 142 -14.57 9.23 10.83
CA LEU A 142 -14.58 8.08 9.91
C LEU A 142 -14.08 8.48 8.53
N THR A 143 -14.53 9.62 7.99
CA THR A 143 -14.10 10.11 6.68
C THR A 143 -12.61 10.36 6.66
N TYR A 144 -12.09 11.00 7.69
CA TYR A 144 -10.68 11.25 7.87
C TYR A 144 -9.87 9.96 7.92
N ASP A 145 -10.28 8.96 8.70
CA ASP A 145 -9.60 7.66 8.77
C ASP A 145 -9.61 6.92 7.42
N LEU A 146 -10.73 6.97 6.69
CA LEU A 146 -10.82 6.38 5.35
C LEU A 146 -9.89 7.10 4.37
N MET A 147 -9.83 8.43 4.40
CA MET A 147 -8.92 9.21 3.54
C MET A 147 -7.46 9.01 3.91
N ARG A 148 -7.16 8.92 5.21
CA ARG A 148 -5.80 8.87 5.74
C ARG A 148 -5.18 7.48 5.65
N TYR A 149 -5.97 6.45 5.90
CA TYR A 149 -5.47 5.09 6.04
C TYR A 149 -5.97 4.17 4.94
N LEU A 150 -7.28 4.14 4.67
CA LEU A 150 -7.80 3.22 3.65
C LEU A 150 -7.31 3.61 2.26
N PHE A 151 -7.54 4.86 1.85
CA PHE A 151 -7.26 5.34 0.49
C PHE A 151 -5.79 5.12 0.05
N PRO A 152 -4.75 5.54 0.80
CA PRO A 152 -3.36 5.28 0.42
C PRO A 152 -3.09 3.79 0.28
N GLY A 153 -3.63 2.98 1.17
CA GLY A 153 -3.44 1.55 1.12
C GLY A 153 -4.06 0.87 -0.10
N LEU A 154 -5.17 1.41 -0.62
CA LEU A 154 -5.75 0.97 -1.89
C LEU A 154 -4.81 1.28 -3.07
N ILE A 155 -4.17 2.46 -3.07
CA ILE A 155 -3.18 2.83 -4.09
C ILE A 155 -1.99 1.88 -4.07
N TRP A 156 -1.46 1.55 -2.89
CA TRP A 156 -0.34 0.61 -2.76
C TRP A 156 -0.71 -0.80 -3.19
N GLY A 157 -1.88 -1.30 -2.78
CA GLY A 157 -2.39 -2.59 -3.23
C GLY A 157 -2.62 -2.64 -4.75
N TRP A 158 -3.12 -1.56 -5.34
CA TRP A 158 -3.29 -1.44 -6.79
C TRP A 158 -1.93 -1.43 -7.52
N LEU A 159 -0.94 -0.69 -7.01
CA LEU A 159 0.42 -0.70 -7.57
C LEU A 159 1.04 -2.10 -7.50
N PHE A 160 0.84 -2.83 -6.40
CA PHE A 160 1.32 -4.22 -6.32
C PHE A 160 0.63 -5.09 -7.37
N TRP A 161 -0.70 -5.00 -7.47
CA TRP A 161 -1.45 -5.80 -8.43
C TRP A 161 -1.08 -5.51 -9.89
N ARG A 162 -0.90 -4.23 -10.26
CA ARG A 162 -0.71 -3.82 -11.66
C ARG A 162 0.75 -3.68 -12.09
N HIS A 163 1.65 -3.43 -11.15
CA HIS A 163 3.04 -3.07 -11.43
C HIS A 163 4.06 -3.84 -10.58
N GLY A 164 3.62 -4.80 -9.75
CA GLY A 164 4.49 -5.64 -8.93
C GLY A 164 4.85 -5.01 -7.58
N TRP A 165 5.30 -5.87 -6.66
CA TRP A 165 5.47 -5.51 -5.24
C TRP A 165 6.50 -4.41 -5.05
N VAL A 166 7.62 -4.46 -5.78
CA VAL A 166 8.67 -3.43 -5.71
C VAL A 166 8.13 -2.05 -6.08
N SER A 167 7.12 -1.97 -6.96
CA SER A 167 6.47 -0.70 -7.30
C SER A 167 5.64 -0.16 -6.12
N ALA A 168 4.86 -1.01 -5.46
CA ALA A 168 4.12 -0.62 -4.26
C ALA A 168 5.06 -0.17 -3.13
N LEU A 169 6.13 -0.95 -2.90
CA LEU A 169 7.18 -0.63 -1.93
C LEU A 169 7.83 0.73 -2.22
N ALA A 170 8.29 0.96 -3.45
CA ALA A 170 8.92 2.21 -3.85
C ALA A 170 7.95 3.40 -3.71
N GLY A 171 6.68 3.22 -4.09
CA GLY A 171 5.65 4.24 -3.97
C GLY A 171 5.37 4.60 -2.51
N HIS A 172 5.11 3.62 -1.66
CA HIS A 172 4.78 3.86 -0.25
C HIS A 172 5.98 4.47 0.50
N VAL A 173 7.15 3.82 0.41
CA VAL A 173 8.38 4.31 1.07
C VAL A 173 8.77 5.70 0.54
N GLY A 174 8.75 5.88 -0.78
CA GLY A 174 9.13 7.14 -1.43
C GLY A 174 8.20 8.30 -1.10
N THR A 175 6.92 8.05 -0.80
CA THR A 175 5.95 9.09 -0.42
C THR A 175 6.44 9.90 0.77
N HIS A 176 7.13 9.28 1.73
CA HIS A 176 7.62 9.96 2.93
C HIS A 176 8.73 10.99 2.65
N LEU A 177 9.43 10.89 1.52
CA LEU A 177 10.40 11.90 1.08
C LEU A 177 9.72 13.24 0.74
N PHE A 178 8.44 13.23 0.37
CA PHE A 178 7.66 14.42 0.04
C PHE A 178 6.74 14.82 1.18
N LEU A 179 6.06 13.82 1.76
CA LEU A 179 5.04 14.05 2.78
C LEU A 179 5.61 14.65 4.08
N ALA A 180 6.70 14.09 4.62
CA ALA A 180 7.23 14.54 5.90
C ALA A 180 7.75 16.00 5.86
N PRO A 181 8.49 16.45 4.82
CA PRO A 181 8.85 17.86 4.69
C PRO A 181 7.64 18.80 4.56
N LEU A 182 6.62 18.42 3.78
CA LEU A 182 5.43 19.26 3.59
C LEU A 182 4.64 19.41 4.89
N LEU A 183 4.46 18.31 5.64
CA LEU A 183 3.78 18.36 6.93
C LEU A 183 4.56 19.15 7.98
N LEU A 184 5.90 19.12 7.96
CA LEU A 184 6.72 19.97 8.83
C LEU A 184 6.46 21.47 8.60
N VAL A 185 6.21 21.87 7.35
CA VAL A 185 5.91 23.27 7.02
C VAL A 185 4.48 23.65 7.39
N LEU A 186 3.52 22.72 7.21
CA LEU A 186 2.09 22.99 7.36
C LEU A 186 1.58 22.88 8.81
N LEU A 187 2.22 22.02 9.61
CA LEU A 187 1.85 21.77 11.00
C LEU A 187 2.80 22.57 11.91
N PRO A 188 2.35 23.71 12.48
CA PRO A 188 3.15 24.47 13.42
C PRO A 188 3.38 23.67 14.69
N ALA A 189 4.53 23.91 15.33
CA ALA A 189 4.85 23.40 16.65
C ALA A 189 3.97 24.06 17.73
#